data_AF-B4RP84-F1
#
_entry.id   AF-B4RP84-F1
#
_cell.length_a   1.000
_cell.length_b   1.000
_cell.length_c   1.000
_cell.angle_alpha   90.00
_cell.angle_beta   90.00
_cell.angle_gamma   90.00
#
_symmetry.space_group_name_H-M   'P 1'
#
loop_
_entity.id
_entity.type
_entity.pdbx_description
1 polymer ?
#
loop_
_entity_poly.entity_id
_entity_poly.type
_entity_poly.pdbx_seq_one_letter_code
_entity_poly.pdbx_strand_id
1 'polypeptide(L)'
;MWEILSQGSMGLVLLLDNARTNPLKDLEFFLHSFRGLLEKASVVVGITKMDIRSQPGIDVYHKYLAKHNLNVPVFEIDARKEDDVKQLVSAMLFSIDPGLEV
;
A
#
# COMPACT_ATOMS: atom_id res chain seq x y z
N MET A 1 -2.24 -6.08 18.68
CA MET A 1 -1.07 -5.52 17.97
C MET A 1 -1.52 -4.46 16.97
N TRP A 2 -2.31 -4.82 15.96
CA TRP A 2 -2.78 -3.88 14.92
C TRP A 2 -3.53 -2.66 15.47
N GLU A 3 -4.40 -2.85 16.46
CA GLU A 3 -5.10 -1.74 17.15
C GLU A 3 -4.12 -0.73 17.78
N ILE A 4 -3.05 -1.22 18.41
CA ILE A 4 -2.04 -0.36 19.05
C ILE A 4 -1.25 0.42 17.99
N LEU A 5 -0.92 -0.22 16.87
CA LEU A 5 -0.23 0.42 15.73
C LEU A 5 -1.14 1.39 14.95
N SER A 6 -2.46 1.25 15.09
CA SER A 6 -3.45 2.08 14.43
C SER A 6 -3.80 3.33 15.25
N GLN A 7 -3.56 3.30 16.56
CA GLN A 7 -3.90 4.40 17.44
C GLN A 7 -3.06 5.65 17.13
N GLY A 8 -3.72 6.73 16.73
CA GLY A 8 -3.06 8.00 16.38
C GLY A 8 -2.45 8.05 14.98
N SER A 9 -2.60 6.99 14.18
CA SER A 9 -2.08 6.93 12.81
C SER A 9 -2.96 7.72 11.85
N MET A 10 -2.35 8.59 11.03
CA MET A 10 -3.04 9.37 9.99
C MET A 10 -3.20 8.61 8.67
N GLY A 11 -2.42 7.55 8.47
CA GLY A 11 -2.40 6.76 7.26
C GLY A 11 -1.54 5.51 7.40
N LEU A 12 -1.61 4.61 6.41
CA LEU A 12 -0.86 3.36 6.37
C LEU A 12 -0.12 3.19 5.04
N VAL A 13 1.21 3.15 5.06
CA VAL A 13 2.00 2.70 3.91
C VAL A 13 2.25 1.21 4.04
N LEU A 14 1.73 0.41 3.12
CA LEU A 14 1.89 -1.04 3.09
C LEU A 14 2.93 -1.43 2.04
N LEU A 15 4.05 -2.03 2.47
CA LEU A 15 5.05 -2.59 1.57
C LEU A 15 4.84 -4.10 1.41
N LEU A 16 4.55 -4.52 0.19
CA LEU A 16 4.30 -5.91 -0.17
C LEU A 16 5.49 -6.49 -0.95
N ASP A 17 5.84 -7.74 -0.67
CA ASP A 17 6.94 -8.44 -1.33
C ASP A 17 6.39 -9.30 -2.49
N ASN A 18 6.64 -8.88 -3.74
CA ASN A 18 6.15 -9.60 -4.93
C ASN A 18 6.83 -10.95 -5.13
N ALA A 19 7.98 -11.20 -4.48
CA ALA A 19 8.71 -12.46 -4.59
C ALA A 19 8.12 -13.58 -3.71
N ARG A 20 7.20 -13.26 -2.79
CA ARG A 20 6.51 -14.27 -1.97
C ARG A 20 5.67 -15.23 -2.80
N THR A 21 5.33 -16.38 -2.21
CA THR A 21 4.59 -17.44 -2.91
C THR A 21 3.21 -16.98 -3.37
N ASN A 22 2.50 -16.21 -2.54
CA ASN A 22 1.19 -15.65 -2.87
C ASN A 22 1.04 -14.22 -2.29
N PRO A 23 1.57 -13.20 -2.99
CA PRO A 23 1.56 -11.84 -2.47
C PRO A 23 0.15 -11.24 -2.42
N LEU A 24 -0.79 -11.67 -3.27
CA LEU A 24 -2.19 -11.23 -3.17
C LEU A 24 -2.87 -11.69 -1.86
N LYS A 25 -2.54 -12.90 -1.38
CA LYS A 25 -3.00 -13.37 -0.08
C LYS A 25 -2.38 -12.57 1.06
N ASP A 26 -1.12 -12.19 0.94
CA ASP A 26 -0.47 -11.32 1.92
C ASP A 26 -1.14 -9.93 1.94
N LEU A 27 -1.46 -9.37 0.76
CA LEU A 27 -2.23 -8.12 0.65
C LEU A 27 -3.60 -8.23 1.33
N GLU A 28 -4.35 -9.29 1.03
CA GLU A 28 -5.65 -9.56 1.66
C GLU A 28 -5.55 -9.60 3.19
N PHE A 29 -4.55 -10.34 3.70
CA PHE A 29 -4.30 -10.48 5.12
C PHE A 29 -4.06 -9.12 5.80
N PHE A 30 -3.23 -8.26 5.19
CA PHE A 30 -2.94 -6.94 5.77
C PHE A 30 -4.15 -6.00 5.69
N LEU A 31 -4.85 -5.94 4.56
CA LEU A 31 -6.06 -5.13 4.44
C LEU A 31 -7.13 -5.54 5.46
N HIS A 32 -7.29 -6.85 5.69
CA HIS A 32 -8.19 -7.35 6.72
C HIS A 32 -7.73 -6.97 8.12
N SER A 33 -6.44 -7.16 8.43
CA SER A 33 -5.87 -6.88 9.76
C SER A 33 -5.97 -5.41 10.16
N PHE A 34 -5.95 -4.49 9.18
CA PHE A 34 -6.05 -3.05 9.40
C PHE A 34 -7.43 -2.46 9.07
N ARG A 35 -8.47 -3.27 8.87
CA ARG A 35 -9.79 -2.78 8.43
C ARG A 35 -10.33 -1.62 9.26
N GLY A 36 -10.18 -1.66 10.59
CA GLY A 36 -10.62 -0.58 11.48
C GLY A 36 -9.87 0.75 11.28
N LEU A 37 -8.60 0.69 10.87
CA LEU A 37 -7.81 1.87 10.48
C LEU A 37 -8.24 2.39 9.10
N LEU A 38 -8.45 1.48 8.15
CA LEU A 38 -8.83 1.83 6.77
C LEU A 38 -10.20 2.51 6.65
N GLU A 39 -11.05 2.41 7.69
CA GLU A 39 -12.30 3.17 7.79
C GLU A 39 -12.09 4.66 8.06
N LYS A 40 -10.91 5.06 8.55
CA LYS A 40 -10.65 6.41 9.08
C LYS A 40 -9.40 7.07 8.49
N ALA A 41 -8.54 6.30 7.85
CA ALA A 41 -7.23 6.73 7.40
C ALA A 41 -6.92 6.18 6.00
N SER A 42 -6.15 6.95 5.24
CA SER A 42 -5.75 6.58 3.89
C SER A 42 -4.69 5.48 3.91
N VAL A 43 -4.68 4.65 2.86
CA VAL A 43 -3.66 3.60 2.65
C VAL A 43 -3.01 3.78 1.29
N VAL A 44 -1.71 3.53 1.22
CA VAL A 44 -0.93 3.49 -0.02
C VAL A 44 -0.13 2.18 -0.03
N VAL A 45 -0.10 1.50 -1.17
CA VAL A 45 0.56 0.20 -1.31
C VAL A 45 1.79 0.32 -2.22
N GLY A 46 2.94 -0.09 -1.71
CA GLY A 46 4.17 -0.25 -2.48
C GLY A 46 4.44 -1.74 -2.74
N ILE A 47 4.52 -2.14 -4.00
CA ILE A 47 4.89 -3.50 -4.40
C ILE A 47 6.39 -3.53 -4.66
N THR A 48 7.12 -4.25 -3.81
CA THR A 48 8.57 -4.39 -3.88
C THR A 48 9.00 -5.67 -4.57
N LYS A 49 10.26 -5.72 -5.01
CA LYS A 49 10.91 -6.92 -5.55
C LYS A 49 10.29 -7.44 -6.85
N MET A 50 9.70 -6.55 -7.64
CA MET A 50 9.19 -6.87 -8.98
C MET A 50 10.32 -7.14 -9.99
N ASP A 51 11.54 -6.68 -9.70
CA ASP A 51 12.79 -7.04 -10.39
C ASP A 51 13.19 -8.51 -10.18
N ILE A 52 12.94 -9.05 -8.99
CA ILE A 52 13.21 -10.47 -8.65
C ILE A 52 12.09 -11.38 -9.19
N ARG A 53 10.83 -10.95 -9.03
CA ARG A 53 9.67 -11.68 -9.52
C ARG A 53 8.67 -10.71 -10.11
N SER A 54 8.55 -10.69 -11.43
CA SER A 54 7.69 -9.76 -12.16
C SER A 54 6.20 -10.13 -12.16
N GLN A 55 5.84 -11.31 -11.66
CA GLN A 55 4.47 -11.81 -11.60
C GLN A 55 4.03 -12.11 -10.16
N PRO A 56 2.86 -11.58 -9.73
CA PRO A 56 1.88 -10.83 -10.52
C PRO A 56 2.36 -9.41 -10.90
N GLY A 57 1.89 -8.93 -12.05
CA GLY A 57 2.09 -7.54 -12.49
C GLY A 57 1.29 -6.54 -11.66
N ILE A 58 1.65 -5.25 -11.74
CA ILE A 58 1.05 -4.18 -10.94
C ILE A 58 -0.46 -4.04 -11.20
N ASP A 59 -0.90 -4.29 -12.44
CA ASP A 59 -2.31 -4.23 -12.85
C ASP A 59 -3.19 -5.27 -12.14
N VAL A 60 -2.61 -6.40 -11.76
CA VAL A 60 -3.31 -7.44 -11.00
C VAL A 60 -3.69 -6.93 -9.61
N TYR A 61 -2.80 -6.18 -8.96
CA TYR A 61 -3.08 -5.56 -7.66
C TYR A 61 -4.17 -4.50 -7.76
N HIS A 62 -4.12 -3.64 -8.77
CA HIS A 62 -5.19 -2.66 -9.01
C HIS A 62 -6.55 -3.35 -9.23
N LYS A 63 -6.60 -4.40 -10.06
CA LYS A 63 -7.83 -5.18 -10.31
C LYS A 63 -8.33 -5.86 -9.03
N TYR A 64 -7.43 -6.40 -8.22
CA TYR A 64 -7.76 -7.01 -6.94
C TYR A 64 -8.43 -5.98 -6.02
N LEU A 65 -7.78 -4.84 -5.77
CA LEU A 65 -8.31 -3.79 -4.90
C LEU A 65 -9.65 -3.23 -5.40
N ALA A 66 -9.77 -2.97 -6.72
CA ALA A 66 -11.01 -2.50 -7.32
C ALA A 66 -12.16 -3.50 -7.14
N LYS A 67 -11.91 -4.81 -7.28
CA LYS A 67 -12.90 -5.87 -7.03
C LYS A 67 -13.40 -5.88 -5.58
N HIS A 68 -12.57 -5.41 -4.65
CA HIS A 68 -12.89 -5.30 -3.24
C HIS A 68 -13.36 -3.89 -2.83
N ASN A 69 -13.75 -3.04 -3.80
CA ASN A 69 -14.21 -1.67 -3.58
C ASN A 69 -13.21 -0.77 -2.84
N LEU A 70 -11.91 -1.07 -2.97
CA LEU A 70 -10.83 -0.28 -2.39
C LEU A 70 -10.18 0.58 -3.48
N ASN A 71 -10.31 1.90 -3.35
CA ASN A 71 -9.60 2.85 -4.21
C ASN A 71 -8.29 3.27 -3.53
N VAL A 72 -7.25 2.50 -3.75
CA VAL A 72 -5.96 2.61 -3.05
C VAL A 72 -4.85 2.84 -4.06
N PRO A 73 -4.02 3.88 -3.91
CA PRO A 73 -2.83 4.07 -4.74
C PRO A 73 -1.88 2.88 -4.59
N VAL A 74 -1.44 2.32 -5.72
CA VAL A 74 -0.48 1.21 -5.78
C VAL A 74 0.67 1.60 -6.68
N PHE A 75 1.90 1.36 -6.24
CA PHE A 75 3.11 1.67 -6.97
C PHE A 75 4.05 0.47 -6.98
N GLU A 76 4.72 0.22 -8.10
CA GLU A 76 5.93 -0.60 -8.12
C GLU A 76 7.07 0.24 -7.53
N ILE A 77 7.77 -0.29 -6.52
CA ILE A 77 8.83 0.45 -5.81
C ILE A 77 10.01 -0.44 -5.44
N ASP A 78 11.20 0.15 -5.32
CA ASP A 78 12.35 -0.44 -4.63
C ASP A 78 12.58 0.29 -3.31
N ALA A 79 12.31 -0.39 -2.19
CA ALA A 79 12.45 0.21 -0.85
C ALA A 79 13.89 0.59 -0.47
N ARG A 80 14.89 0.20 -1.28
CA ARG A 80 16.29 0.63 -1.15
C ARG A 80 16.55 1.98 -1.79
N LYS A 81 15.65 2.47 -2.65
CA LYS A 81 15.74 3.76 -3.33
C LYS A 81 14.93 4.79 -2.56
N GLU A 82 15.61 5.84 -2.13
CA GLU A 82 15.01 6.92 -1.35
C GLU A 82 13.84 7.59 -2.09
N ASP A 83 13.98 7.81 -3.40
CA ASP A 83 12.96 8.50 -4.19
C ASP A 83 11.64 7.71 -4.31
N ASP A 84 11.72 6.38 -4.42
CA ASP A 84 10.53 5.53 -4.46
C ASP A 84 9.78 5.56 -3.10
N VAL A 85 10.53 5.60 -1.99
CA VAL A 85 9.95 5.73 -0.65
C VAL A 85 9.32 7.11 -0.46
N LYS A 86 9.98 8.18 -0.92
CA LYS A 86 9.42 9.54 -0.91
C LYS A 86 8.13 9.59 -1.70
N GLN A 87 8.06 8.95 -2.86
CA GLN A 87 6.84 8.92 -3.68
C GLN A 87 5.66 8.30 -2.93
N LEU A 88 5.87 7.20 -2.19
CA LEU A 88 4.81 6.59 -1.37
C LEU A 88 4.33 7.53 -0.26
N VAL A 89 5.25 8.21 0.41
CA VAL A 89 4.92 9.18 1.47
C VAL A 89 4.18 10.38 0.89
N SER A 90 4.64 10.95 -0.22
CA SER A 90 3.95 12.03 -0.92
C SER A 90 2.55 11.61 -1.36
N ALA A 91 2.39 10.43 -1.96
CA ALA A 91 1.08 9.90 -2.35
C ALA A 91 0.15 9.76 -1.14
N MET A 92 0.67 9.37 0.02
CA MET A 92 -0.09 9.32 1.27
C MET A 92 -0.54 10.71 1.70
N LEU A 93 0.36 11.68 1.70
CA LEU A 93 0.05 13.06 2.09
C LEU A 93 -1.02 13.67 1.18
N PHE A 94 -0.90 13.51 -0.15
CA PHE A 94 -1.93 13.94 -1.10
C PHE A 94 -3.27 13.21 -0.92
N SER A 95 -3.24 11.95 -0.47
CA SER A 95 -4.46 11.18 -0.18
C SER A 95 -5.15 11.64 1.11
N ILE A 96 -4.44 12.38 1.99
CA ILE A 96 -4.98 12.98 3.21
C ILE A 96 -5.44 14.42 2.94
N ASP A 97 -4.62 15.19 2.22
CA ASP A 97 -4.90 16.57 1.81
C ASP A 97 -4.62 16.76 0.31
N PRO A 98 -5.64 16.66 -0.55
CA PRO A 98 -5.48 16.88 -1.98
C PRO A 98 -5.05 18.30 -2.36
N GLY A 99 -5.13 19.28 -1.44
CA GLY A 99 -4.73 20.67 -1.65
C GLY A 99 -3.29 20.97 -1.21
N LEU A 100 -2.51 19.96 -0.83
CA LEU A 100 -1.15 20.13 -0.35
C LEU A 100 -0.22 20.65 -1.48
N GLU A 101 0.49 21.75 -1.23
CA GLU A 101 1.61 22.20 -2.07
C GLU A 101 2.92 21.64 -1.47
N VAL A 102 3.65 20.80 -2.22
CA VAL A 102 4.92 20.16 -1.82
C VAL A 102 6.10 20.68 -2.62
#